data_AF-A0A966J2B2-F1
#
_entry.id   AF-A0A966J2B2-F1
#
_cell.length_a   1.000
_cell.length_b   1.000
_cell.length_c   1.000
_cell.angle_alpha   90.00
_cell.angle_beta   90.00
_cell.angle_gamma   90.00
#
_symmetry.space_group_name_H-M   'P 1'
#
loop_
_entity.id
_entity.type
_entity.pdbx_description
1 polymer ?
#
loop_
_entity_poly.entity_id
_entity_poly.type
_entity_poly.pdbx_seq_one_letter_code
_entity_poly.pdbx_strand_id
1 'polypeptide(L)' 'MRWTSWAEFWAMGGYAVYVWGSFAMTAFLMAVEVWQARRQRANTLTALRRERDLLAHDAEHPTAPHAKDVP' A
#
# COMPACT_ATOMS: atom_id res chain seq x y z
N MET A 1 -44.64 -3.64 17.65
CA MET A 1 -44.30 -3.90 16.24
C MET A 1 -42.87 -4.42 16.20
N ARG A 2 -42.70 -5.68 15.79
CA ARG A 2 -41.47 -6.46 15.92
C ARG A 2 -40.72 -6.33 14.61
N TRP A 3 -39.60 -5.61 14.60
CA TRP A 3 -38.68 -5.56 13.47
C TRP A 3 -38.12 -6.98 13.27
N THR A 4 -38.67 -7.71 12.31
CA THR A 4 -38.46 -9.17 12.20
C THR A 4 -37.52 -9.57 11.07
N SER A 5 -37.05 -8.64 10.24
CA SER A 5 -36.18 -9.02 9.14
C SER A 5 -35.23 -7.93 8.65
N TRP A 6 -34.02 -8.36 8.31
CA TRP A 6 -33.07 -7.60 7.49
C TRP A 6 -33.67 -7.26 6.11
N ALA A 7 -34.62 -8.07 5.64
CA ALA A 7 -35.34 -7.88 4.39
C ALA A 7 -36.19 -6.61 4.39
N GLU A 8 -36.83 -6.22 5.49
CA GLU A 8 -37.57 -4.94 5.58
C GLU A 8 -36.66 -3.71 5.45
N PHE A 9 -35.42 -3.81 5.94
CA PHE A 9 -34.43 -2.73 5.82
C PHE A 9 -34.02 -2.51 4.36
N TRP A 10 -33.84 -3.60 3.60
CA TRP A 10 -33.61 -3.56 2.15
C TRP A 10 -34.86 -3.17 1.36
N ALA A 11 -36.05 -3.59 1.82
CA ALA A 11 -37.33 -3.29 1.19
C ALA A 11 -37.81 -1.85 1.42
N MET A 12 -37.10 -1.04 2.24
CA MET A 12 -37.35 0.40 2.42
C MET A 12 -36.88 1.25 1.21
N GLY A 13 -37.02 0.68 0.00
CA GLY A 13 -37.16 1.30 -1.32
C GLY A 13 -36.04 2.20 -1.86
N GLY A 14 -35.15 2.70 -1.02
CA GLY A 14 -34.14 3.71 -1.42
C GLY A 14 -33.25 4.19 -0.28
N TYR A 15 -33.72 4.23 0.97
CA TYR A 15 -32.90 4.70 2.10
C TYR A 15 -31.73 3.78 2.42
N ALA A 16 -31.91 2.47 2.30
CA ALA A 16 -30.83 1.51 2.49
C ALA A 16 -29.69 1.73 1.49
N VAL A 17 -29.98 2.14 0.26
CA VAL A 17 -28.95 2.43 -0.76
C VAL A 17 -28.08 3.63 -0.34
N TYR A 18 -28.67 4.67 0.26
CA TYR A 18 -27.90 5.81 0.78
C TYR A 18 -27.02 5.43 1.97
N VAL A 19 -27.54 4.63 2.90
CA VAL A 19 -26.78 4.19 4.08
C VAL A 19 -25.64 3.27 3.64
N TRP A 20 -25.94 2.19 2.95
CA TRP A 20 -24.92 1.25 2.47
C TRP A 20 -23.95 1.89 1.48
N GLY A 21 -24.43 2.80 0.62
CA GLY A 21 -23.57 3.58 -0.28
C GLY A 21 -22.57 4.46 0.48
N SER A 22 -23.01 5.17 1.52
CA SER A 22 -22.14 6.01 2.35
C SER A 22 -21.11 5.18 3.13
N PHE A 23 -21.55 4.06 3.72
CA PHE A 23 -20.66 3.12 4.41
C PHE A 23 -19.65 2.48 3.44
N ALA A 24 -20.10 2.04 2.26
CA ALA A 24 -19.24 1.48 1.23
C ALA A 24 -18.23 2.51 0.72
N MET A 25 -18.65 3.77 0.52
CA MET A 25 -17.75 4.85 0.12
C MET A 25 -16.69 5.12 1.18
N THR A 26 -17.08 5.14 2.45
CA THR A 26 -16.15 5.33 3.57
C THR A 26 -15.16 4.17 3.67
N ALA A 27 -15.66 2.93 3.60
CA ALA A 27 -14.82 1.73 3.59
C ALA A 27 -13.88 1.69 2.37
N PHE A 28 -14.34 2.14 1.21
CA PHE A 28 -13.54 2.25 0.00
C PHE A 28 -12.39 3.24 0.16
N LEU A 29 -12.67 4.44 0.69
CA LEU A 29 -11.63 5.43 0.96
C LEU A 29 -10.58 4.92 1.96
N MET A 30 -11.02 4.26 3.04
CA MET A 30 -10.11 3.62 3.99
C MET A 30 -9.28 2.52 3.33
N ALA A 31 -9.88 1.67 2.49
CA ALA A 31 -9.18 0.61 1.77
C ALA A 31 -8.13 1.17 0.80
N VAL A 32 -8.45 2.25 0.09
CA VAL A 32 -7.53 2.94 -0.79
C VAL A 32 -6.35 3.51 -0.01
N GLU A 33 -6.59 4.16 1.13
CA GLU A 33 -5.53 4.70 1.98
C GLU A 33 -4.60 3.60 2.50
N VAL A 34 -5.18 2.50 3.00
CA VAL A 34 -4.40 1.33 3.45
C VAL A 34 -3.62 0.71 2.30
N TRP A 35 -4.21 0.61 1.10
CA TRP A 35 -3.52 0.08 -0.07
C TRP A 35 -2.33 0.96 -0.47
N GLN A 36 -2.51 2.27 -0.49
CA GLN A 36 -1.44 3.23 -0.75
C GLN A 36 -0.33 3.12 0.30
N ALA A 37 -0.68 3.09 1.59
CA ALA A 37 0.29 2.94 2.68
C ALA A 37 1.08 1.62 2.57
N ARG A 38 0.40 0.51 2.23
CA ARG A 38 1.05 -0.79 1.98
C ARG A 38 1.99 -0.75 0.78
N ARG A 39 1.58 -0.07 -0.30
CA ARG A 39 2.41 0.07 -1.51
C ARG A 39 3.63 0.94 -1.25
N GLN A 40 3.48 2.04 -0.52
CA GLN A 40 4.60 2.87 -0.09
C GLN A 40 5.59 2.06 0.75
N ARG A 41 5.10 1.30 1.74
CA ARG A 41 5.94 0.42 2.57
C ARG A 41 6.73 -0.61 1.76
N ALA A 42 6.09 -1.22 0.75
CA ALA A 42 6.76 -2.16 -0.15
C ALA A 42 7.85 -1.48 -0.99
N ASN A 43 7.60 -0.25 -1.45
CA ASN A 43 8.57 0.54 -2.21
C ASN A 43 9.78 0.94 -1.35
N THR A 44 9.57 1.37 -0.10
CA THR A 44 10.67 1.74 0.82
C THR A 44 11.57 0.54 1.11
N LEU A 45 10.98 -0.63 1.38
CA LEU A 45 11.75 -1.86 1.58
C LEU A 45 12.55 -2.28 0.34
N THR A 46 11.98 -2.08 -0.85
CA THR A 46 12.66 -2.40 -2.11
C THR A 46 13.81 -1.43 -2.39
N ALA A 47 13.64 -0.13 -2.07
CA ALA A 47 14.70 0.86 -2.19
C ALA A 47 15.90 0.53 -1.27
N LEU A 48 15.62 0.20 0.00
CA LEU A 48 16.66 -0.18 0.96
C LEU A 48 17.41 -1.47 0.57
N ARG A 49 16.71 -2.44 -0.05
CA ARG A 49 17.36 -3.66 -0.56
C ARG A 49 18.33 -3.35 -1.69
N ARG A 50 17.94 -2.46 -2.62
CA ARG A 50 18.80 -2.05 -3.74
C ARG A 50 20.08 -1.36 -3.28
N GLU A 51 19.99 -0.47 -2.30
CA GLU A 51 21.18 0.19 -1.73
C GLU A 51 22.14 -0.82 -1.09
N ARG A 52 21.60 -1.82 -0.37
CA ARG A 52 22.41 -2.91 0.21
C ARG A 52 23.10 -3.76 -0.85
N ASP A 53 22.41 -4.08 -1.93
CA ASP A 53 22.96 -4.90 -3.01
C ASP A 53 24.08 -4.16 -3.76
N LEU A 54 23.95 -2.83 -3.94
CA LEU A 54 25.01 -2.00 -4.50
C LEU A 54 26.25 -1.97 -3.60
N LEU A 55 26.07 -1.74 -2.29
CA LEU A 55 27.18 -1.75 -1.33
C LEU A 55 27.85 -3.13 -1.23
N ALA A 56 27.08 -4.22 -1.34
CA ALA A 56 27.63 -5.58 -1.38
C ALA A 56 28.44 -5.84 -2.66
N HIS A 57 27.95 -5.36 -3.81
CA HIS A 57 28.68 -5.44 -5.08
C HIS A 57 29.96 -4.61 -5.09
N ASP A 58 29.95 -3.39 -4.53
CA ASP A 58 31.14 -2.53 -4.42
C ASP A 58 32.17 -3.12 -3.43
N ALA A 59 31.71 -3.82 -2.39
CA ALA A 59 32.57 -4.50 -1.43
C ALA A 59 33.18 -5.80 -2.00
N GLU A 60 32.45 -6.52 -2.86
CA GLU A 60 32.91 -7.75 -3.51
C GLU A 60 33.80 -7.46 -4.74
N HIS A 61 33.56 -6.33 -5.41
CA HIS A 61 34.35 -5.85 -6.53
C HIS A 61 34.98 -4.49 -6.18
N PRO A 62 35.96 -4.43 -5.25
CA PRO A 62 36.73 -3.22 -5.03
C PRO A 62 37.37 -2.86 -6.36
N THR A 63 36.85 -1.82 -7.01
CA THR A 63 37.44 -1.26 -8.21
C THR A 63 38.91 -1.10 -7.91
N ALA A 64 39.72 -1.89 -8.62
CA ALA A 64 41.16 -1.90 -8.47
C ALA A 64 41.62 -0.44 -8.41
N PRO A 65 42.48 -0.10 -7.43
CA PRO A 65 42.88 1.27 -7.20
C PRO A 65 43.32 1.87 -8.53
N HIS A 66 43.04 3.15 -8.72
CA HIS A 66 43.71 4.00 -9.71
C HIS A 66 45.23 3.86 -9.54
N ALA A 67 45.76 2.77 -10.08
CA ALA A 67 47.15 2.53 -10.40
C ALA A 67 47.34 3.23 -11.73
N LYS A 68 48.32 4.15 -11.77
CA LYS A 68 48.53 5.22 -12.76
C LYS A 68 47.67 6.42 -12.34
N ASP A 69 48.19 7.41 -11.62
CA ASP A 69 49.30 8.25 -12.07
C ASP A 69 50.17 8.73 -10.88
N VAL A 70 51.41 8.23 -10.86
CA VAL A 70 52.56 8.81 -10.16
C VAL A 70 53.32 9.63 -11.18
N PRO A 71 53.60 10.91 -10.93
CA PRO A 71 54.89 11.50 -11.26
C PRO A 71 55.82 11.51 -10.04
#